data_AF-A0A7J3EEH5-F1
#
_entry.id   AF-A0A7J3EEH5-F1
#
_cell.length_a   1.000
_cell.length_b   1.000
_cell.length_c   1.000
_cell.angle_alpha   90.00
_cell.angle_beta   90.00
_cell.angle_gamma   90.00
#
_symmetry.space_group_name_H-M   'P 1'
#
loop_
_entity.id
_entity.type
_entity.pdbx_description
1 polymer ?
#
loop_
_entity_poly.entity_id
_entity_poly.type
_entity_poly.pdbx_seq_one_letter_code
_entity_poly.pdbx_strand_id
1 'polypeptide(L)'
;MFQVEASYNNKKYVLVVDNSHIQLTRKKLFSSSIETLFNLKDFAINASFNDTDLKIEYRGYTFKIHDTGDYIRLKNTVDEILKKEEEERKLKNEIELLTSKVKTLLLEVFTSRLWYVAYLNNIDKSGYVDAIYNLPEHISQTKDPIEAYENLKAKLLEKLDELSQALNLIDPSRREKLLHMIQETVAKHDELIKDGGYEKIPEFLNNTKPSIENTIGELVKEISSLIGQRDAKQ
;
A
#
# COMPACT_ATOMS: atom_id res chain seq x y z
N MET A 1 6.99 31.18 4.49
CA MET A 1 6.44 31.87 5.67
C MET A 1 5.49 32.98 5.23
N PHE A 2 4.30 33.07 5.82
CA PHE A 2 3.36 34.17 5.60
C PHE A 2 2.56 34.47 6.87
N GLN A 3 1.82 35.58 6.88
CA GLN A 3 1.04 36.01 8.02
C GLN A 3 -0.42 36.19 7.59
N VAL A 4 -1.33 35.87 8.49
CA VAL A 4 -2.77 36.05 8.29
C VAL A 4 -3.34 36.81 9.48
N GLU A 5 -4.03 37.92 9.23
CA GLU A 5 -4.73 38.65 10.27
C GLU A 5 -6.11 38.04 10.53
N ALA A 6 -6.39 37.76 11.80
CA ALA A 6 -7.63 37.14 12.23
C ALA A 6 -8.22 37.85 13.44
N SER A 7 -9.52 37.66 13.67
CA SER A 7 -10.19 38.02 14.91
C SER A 7 -10.81 36.82 15.60
N TYR A 8 -10.73 36.80 16.93
CA TYR A 8 -11.40 35.80 17.77
C TYR A 8 -11.79 36.46 19.09
N ASN A 9 -13.04 36.27 19.55
CA ASN A 9 -13.58 36.89 20.76
C ASN A 9 -13.28 38.41 20.87
N ASN A 10 -13.53 39.16 19.80
CA ASN A 10 -13.28 40.60 19.65
C ASN A 10 -11.81 41.05 19.84
N LYS A 11 -10.85 40.11 19.82
CA LYS A 11 -9.42 40.38 19.88
C LYS A 11 -8.80 40.14 18.50
N LYS A 12 -7.76 40.93 18.18
CA LYS A 12 -6.98 40.78 16.94
C LYS A 12 -5.82 39.82 17.15
N TYR A 13 -5.64 38.92 16.21
CA TYR A 13 -4.60 37.92 16.16
C TYR A 13 -3.86 37.98 14.82
N VAL A 14 -2.62 37.51 14.83
CA VAL A 14 -1.83 37.22 13.64
C VAL A 14 -1.42 35.75 13.73
N LEU A 15 -1.82 34.98 12.72
CA LEU A 15 -1.37 33.63 12.49
C LEU A 15 -0.13 33.72 11.61
N VAL A 16 1.03 33.44 12.18
CA VAL A 16 2.29 33.39 11.41
C VAL A 16 2.53 31.94 11.02
N VAL A 17 2.44 31.66 9.73
CA VAL A 17 2.52 30.31 9.16
C VAL A 17 3.90 30.11 8.55
N ASP A 18 4.62 29.08 9.01
CA ASP A 18 5.86 28.60 8.41
C ASP A 18 5.68 27.18 7.85
N ASN A 19 6.77 26.46 7.57
CA ASN A 19 6.71 25.13 6.96
C ASN A 19 6.14 24.05 7.90
N SER A 20 6.18 24.25 9.21
CA SER A 20 5.89 23.21 10.21
C SER A 20 4.94 23.67 11.32
N HIS A 21 4.79 24.97 11.52
CA HIS A 21 4.02 25.54 12.61
C HIS A 21 3.17 26.74 12.19
N ILE A 22 2.14 26.99 13.00
CA ILE A 22 1.39 28.25 13.03
C ILE A 22 1.60 28.89 14.41
N GLN A 23 2.31 30.01 14.45
CA GLN A 23 2.43 30.81 15.67
C GLN A 23 1.25 31.77 15.78
N LEU A 24 0.45 31.60 16.84
CA LEU A 24 -0.65 32.49 17.16
C LEU A 24 -0.13 33.65 18.02
N THR A 25 -0.18 34.86 17.47
CA THR A 25 0.25 36.08 18.16
C THR A 25 -0.94 37.00 18.37
N ARG A 26 -1.19 37.43 19.61
CA ARG A 26 -2.23 38.43 19.90
C ARG A 26 -1.68 39.83 19.70
N LYS A 27 -2.34 40.65 18.88
CA LYS A 27 -2.01 42.07 18.69
C LYS A 27 -2.76 42.94 19.71
N LYS A 28 -2.02 43.79 20.42
CA LYS A 28 -2.52 44.89 21.26
C LYS A 28 -2.05 46.23 20.68
N LEU A 29 -2.61 47.34 21.17
CA LEU A 29 -2.30 48.70 20.69
C LEU A 29 -0.81 49.06 20.72
N PHE A 30 -0.04 48.52 21.66
CA PHE A 30 1.38 48.86 21.87
C PHE A 30 2.28 47.65 22.08
N SER A 31 1.76 46.42 21.89
CA SER A 31 2.54 45.20 22.12
C SER A 31 1.91 44.00 21.40
N SER A 32 2.72 42.96 21.22
CA SER A 32 2.29 41.66 20.73
C SER A 32 2.79 40.56 21.66
N SER A 33 1.93 39.58 21.95
CA SER A 33 2.31 38.41 22.75
C SER A 33 2.05 37.14 21.96
N ILE A 34 3.04 36.24 21.95
CA ILE A 34 2.84 34.88 21.47
C ILE A 34 1.92 34.19 22.47
N GLU A 35 0.80 33.68 21.98
CA GLU A 35 -0.18 32.97 22.81
C GLU A 35 0.10 31.47 22.78
N THR A 36 0.39 30.92 21.59
CA THR A 36 0.66 29.50 21.41
C THR A 36 1.30 29.22 20.06
N LEU A 37 1.89 28.03 19.93
CA LEU A 37 2.40 27.48 18.68
C LEU A 37 1.60 26.21 18.34
N PHE A 38 1.04 26.15 17.15
CA PHE A 38 0.35 24.96 16.64
C PHE A 38 1.25 24.23 15.66
N ASN A 39 1.20 22.90 15.66
CA ASN A 39 1.77 22.12 14.57
C ASN A 39 0.88 22.29 13.33
N LEU A 40 1.47 22.63 12.18
CA LEU A 40 0.73 22.93 10.96
C LEU A 40 0.02 21.70 10.38
N LYS A 41 0.61 20.51 10.51
CA LYS A 41 0.00 19.24 10.08
C LYS A 41 -1.21 18.88 10.95
N ASP A 42 -1.09 19.00 12.27
CA ASP A 42 -2.23 18.84 13.18
C ASP A 42 -3.33 19.87 12.92
N PHE A 43 -2.96 21.12 12.63
CA PHE A 43 -3.90 22.14 12.22
C PHE A 43 -4.63 21.76 10.94
N ALA A 44 -3.91 21.34 9.90
CA ALA A 44 -4.50 20.95 8.62
C ALA A 44 -5.51 19.79 8.77
N ILE A 45 -5.21 18.80 9.61
CA ILE A 45 -6.07 17.63 9.82
C ILE A 45 -7.35 17.98 10.61
N ASN A 46 -7.26 18.90 11.57
CA ASN A 46 -8.34 19.12 12.54
C ASN A 46 -9.06 20.46 12.38
N ALA A 47 -8.58 21.36 11.52
CA ALA A 47 -9.24 22.64 11.28
C ALA A 47 -10.45 22.49 10.35
N SER A 48 -11.53 23.20 10.66
CA SER A 48 -12.70 23.31 9.79
C SER A 48 -12.76 24.70 9.16
N PHE A 49 -12.86 24.74 7.84
CA PHE A 49 -12.92 25.96 7.04
C PHE A 49 -14.36 26.24 6.60
N ASN A 50 -14.87 27.43 6.92
CA ASN A 50 -16.17 27.92 6.46
C ASN A 50 -15.96 29.07 5.47
N ASP A 51 -16.13 28.74 4.19
CA ASP A 51 -15.90 29.65 3.07
C ASP A 51 -16.91 30.80 3.01
N THR A 52 -18.12 30.62 3.54
CA THR A 52 -19.17 31.65 3.53
C THR A 52 -18.84 32.81 4.46
N ASP A 53 -18.34 32.48 5.66
CA ASP A 53 -18.07 33.47 6.71
C ASP A 53 -16.59 33.84 6.84
N LEU A 54 -15.72 33.23 6.04
CA LEU A 54 -14.25 33.29 6.16
C LEU A 54 -13.78 32.93 7.57
N LYS A 55 -14.37 31.87 8.14
CA LYS A 55 -14.08 31.39 9.49
C LYS A 55 -13.29 30.10 9.48
N ILE A 56 -12.39 29.95 10.45
CA ILE A 56 -11.66 28.71 10.71
C ILE A 56 -11.87 28.31 12.16
N GLU A 57 -12.32 27.07 12.37
CA GLU A 57 -12.47 26.48 13.69
C GLU A 57 -11.34 25.49 13.96
N TYR A 58 -10.64 25.64 15.08
CA TYR A 58 -9.56 24.73 15.48
C TYR A 58 -9.31 24.80 16.99
N ARG A 59 -9.34 23.65 17.68
CA ARG A 59 -9.04 23.52 19.13
C ARG A 59 -9.67 24.60 20.01
N GLY A 60 -10.96 24.89 19.81
CA GLY A 60 -11.72 25.88 20.58
C GLY A 60 -11.48 27.35 20.19
N TYR A 61 -10.71 27.61 19.14
CA TYR A 61 -10.64 28.91 18.48
C TYR A 61 -11.60 28.96 17.30
N THR A 62 -12.24 30.12 17.10
CA THR A 62 -13.00 30.45 15.89
C THR A 62 -12.42 31.73 15.31
N PHE A 63 -11.45 31.58 14.41
CA PHE A 63 -10.79 32.69 13.76
C PHE A 63 -11.65 33.20 12.60
N LYS A 64 -11.99 34.49 12.61
CA LYS A 64 -12.54 35.18 11.44
C LYS A 64 -11.41 35.88 10.70
N ILE A 65 -11.14 35.47 9.47
CA ILE A 65 -10.15 36.09 8.60
C ILE A 65 -10.86 37.16 7.78
N HIS A 66 -10.30 38.38 7.77
CA HIS A 66 -10.93 39.52 7.12
C HIS A 66 -10.50 39.69 5.66
N ASP A 67 -9.29 39.22 5.33
CA ASP A 67 -8.75 39.26 3.98
C ASP A 67 -9.01 37.93 3.26
N THR A 68 -9.75 37.98 2.15
CA THR A 68 -10.09 36.78 1.38
C THR A 68 -8.85 36.12 0.77
N GLY A 69 -7.83 36.90 0.39
CA GLY A 69 -6.58 36.38 -0.16
C GLY A 69 -5.81 35.56 0.86
N ASP A 70 -5.68 36.08 2.08
CA ASP A 70 -5.06 35.38 3.20
C ASP A 70 -5.82 34.10 3.60
N TYR A 71 -7.16 34.17 3.60
CA TYR A 71 -8.01 32.99 3.85
C TYR A 71 -7.75 31.90 2.81
N ILE A 72 -7.79 32.25 1.52
CA ILE A 72 -7.54 31.30 0.42
C ILE A 72 -6.12 30.75 0.51
N ARG A 73 -5.12 31.59 0.82
CA ARG A 73 -3.73 31.16 0.96
C ARG A 73 -3.55 30.14 2.08
N LEU A 74 -4.16 30.37 3.24
CA LEU A 74 -4.12 29.43 4.35
C LEU A 74 -4.85 28.13 4.01
N LYS A 75 -6.01 28.23 3.36
CA LYS A 75 -6.78 27.06 2.90
C LYS A 75 -5.98 26.21 1.91
N ASN A 76 -5.39 26.82 0.88
CA ASN A 76 -4.56 26.12 -0.09
C ASN A 76 -3.35 25.44 0.57
N THR A 77 -2.74 26.09 1.57
CA THR A 77 -1.64 25.50 2.35
C THR A 77 -2.10 24.24 3.09
N VAL A 78 -3.28 24.28 3.70
CA VAL A 78 -3.89 23.12 4.37
C VAL A 78 -4.23 22.01 3.37
N ASP A 79 -4.85 22.35 2.25
CA ASP A 79 -5.23 21.39 1.21
C ASP A 79 -4.01 20.67 0.61
N GLU A 80 -2.89 21.38 0.41
CA GLU A 80 -1.64 20.78 -0.03
C GLU A 80 -1.07 19.78 0.98
N ILE A 81 -1.17 20.07 2.27
CA ILE A 81 -0.74 19.16 3.33
C ILE A 81 -1.64 17.92 3.35
N LEU A 82 -2.96 18.11 3.34
CA LEU A 82 -3.92 16.99 3.31
C LEU A 82 -3.71 16.09 2.10
N LYS A 83 -3.42 16.67 0.93
CA LYS A 83 -3.08 15.91 -0.27
C LYS A 83 -1.80 15.09 -0.10
N LYS A 84 -0.75 15.67 0.49
CA LYS A 84 0.51 14.95 0.76
C LYS A 84 0.29 13.79 1.75
N GLU A 85 -0.47 14.02 2.82
CA GLU A 85 -0.82 12.98 3.79
C GLU A 85 -1.61 11.84 3.15
N GLU A 86 -2.58 12.17 2.29
CA GLU A 86 -3.37 11.17 1.59
C GLU A 86 -2.50 10.32 0.65
N GLU A 87 -1.60 10.95 -0.09
CA GLU A 87 -0.66 10.24 -0.96
C GLU A 87 0.29 9.35 -0.15
N GLU A 88 0.84 9.84 0.97
CA GLU A 88 1.71 9.05 1.85
C GLU A 88 0.95 7.85 2.45
N ARG A 89 -0.29 8.06 2.88
CA ARG A 89 -1.16 7.00 3.39
C ARG A 89 -1.40 5.93 2.34
N LYS A 90 -1.66 6.31 1.09
CA LYS A 90 -1.79 5.35 -0.03
C LYS A 90 -0.53 4.53 -0.22
N LEU A 91 0.65 5.16 -0.20
CA LEU A 91 1.93 4.46 -0.32
C LEU A 91 2.19 3.50 0.86
N LYS A 92 1.83 3.89 2.09
CA LYS A 92 1.93 3.01 3.27
C LYS A 92 1.00 1.80 3.16
N ASN A 93 -0.25 2.02 2.76
CA ASN A 93 -1.22 0.95 2.54
C ASN A 93 -0.73 -0.02 1.44
N GLU A 94 -0.08 0.50 0.39
CA GLU A 94 0.49 -0.32 -0.67
C GLU A 94 1.68 -1.17 -0.17
N ILE A 95 2.56 -0.63 0.67
CA ILE A 95 3.62 -1.41 1.34
C ILE A 95 3.00 -2.53 2.19
N GLU A 96 1.97 -2.22 2.98
CA GLU A 96 1.28 -3.22 3.81
C GLU A 96 0.66 -4.32 2.94
N LEU A 97 -0.02 -3.95 1.85
CA LEU A 97 -0.59 -4.90 0.90
C LEU A 97 0.48 -5.81 0.27
N LEU A 98 1.60 -5.24 -0.17
CA LEU A 98 2.72 -5.97 -0.76
C LEU A 98 3.31 -7.00 0.22
N THR A 99 3.53 -6.57 1.46
CA THR A 99 4.25 -7.36 2.48
C THR A 99 3.37 -8.40 3.18
N SER A 100 2.11 -8.06 3.47
CA SER A 100 1.19 -8.93 4.21
C SER A 100 0.40 -9.89 3.34
N LYS A 101 -0.02 -9.44 2.14
CA LYS A 101 -0.98 -10.17 1.30
C LYS A 101 -0.36 -10.68 0.00
N VAL A 102 0.22 -9.80 -0.81
CA VAL A 102 0.72 -10.16 -2.16
C VAL A 102 1.85 -11.18 -2.06
N LYS A 103 2.81 -10.98 -1.17
CA LYS A 103 3.89 -11.95 -0.91
C LYS A 103 3.35 -13.35 -0.61
N THR A 104 2.36 -13.44 0.27
CA THR A 104 1.74 -14.70 0.70
C THR A 104 0.99 -15.36 -0.46
N LEU A 105 0.15 -14.60 -1.16
CA LEU A 105 -0.64 -15.10 -2.29
C LEU A 105 0.24 -15.59 -3.44
N LEU A 106 1.36 -14.92 -3.73
CA LEU A 106 2.31 -15.38 -4.73
C LEU A 106 2.85 -16.77 -4.39
N LEU A 107 3.28 -16.99 -3.14
CA LEU A 107 3.76 -18.31 -2.69
C LEU A 107 2.66 -19.38 -2.81
N GLU A 108 1.43 -19.06 -2.41
CA GLU A 108 0.30 -19.98 -2.47
C GLU A 108 -0.08 -20.33 -3.92
N VAL A 109 -0.09 -19.34 -4.82
CA VAL A 109 -0.35 -19.54 -6.25
C VAL A 109 0.73 -20.41 -6.87
N PHE A 110 2.01 -20.09 -6.65
CA PHE A 110 3.11 -20.90 -7.20
C PHE A 110 3.12 -22.33 -6.66
N THR A 111 2.85 -22.50 -5.36
CA THR A 111 2.72 -23.83 -4.75
C THR A 111 1.58 -24.62 -5.39
N SER A 112 0.38 -24.03 -5.45
CA SER A 112 -0.79 -24.70 -6.01
C SER A 112 -0.59 -25.02 -7.50
N ARG A 113 0.04 -24.12 -8.25
CA ARG A 113 0.39 -24.32 -9.65
C ARG A 113 1.37 -25.48 -9.84
N LEU A 114 2.47 -25.50 -9.09
CA LEU A 114 3.48 -26.56 -9.18
C LEU A 114 2.86 -27.95 -8.96
N TRP A 115 2.02 -28.09 -7.93
CA TRP A 115 1.31 -29.33 -7.66
C TRP A 115 0.32 -29.70 -8.76
N TYR A 116 -0.47 -28.74 -9.25
CA TYR A 116 -1.43 -28.97 -10.33
C TYR A 116 -0.75 -29.41 -11.63
N VAL A 117 0.31 -28.72 -12.06
CA VAL A 117 1.03 -29.04 -13.30
C VAL A 117 1.81 -30.35 -13.17
N ALA A 118 2.46 -30.59 -12.03
CA ALA A 118 3.11 -31.87 -11.78
C ALA A 118 2.10 -33.03 -11.80
N TYR A 119 0.90 -32.82 -11.27
CA TYR A 119 -0.17 -33.82 -11.30
C TYR A 119 -0.58 -34.18 -12.73
N LEU A 120 -0.82 -33.18 -13.56
CA LEU A 120 -1.10 -33.37 -14.99
C LEU A 120 0.04 -34.11 -15.72
N ASN A 121 1.28 -33.68 -15.52
CA ASN A 121 2.43 -34.32 -16.17
C ASN A 121 2.62 -35.79 -15.74
N ASN A 122 2.28 -36.15 -14.50
CA ASN A 122 2.36 -37.54 -14.05
C ASN A 122 1.22 -38.39 -14.62
N ILE A 123 0.01 -37.83 -14.76
CA ILE A 123 -1.09 -38.51 -15.47
C ILE A 123 -0.63 -38.90 -16.88
N ASP A 124 0.00 -37.98 -17.60
CA ASP A 124 0.45 -38.23 -18.97
C ASP A 124 1.59 -39.27 -19.05
N LYS A 125 2.45 -39.36 -18.02
CA LYS A 125 3.62 -40.25 -18.00
C LYS A 125 3.33 -41.66 -17.47
N SER A 126 2.52 -41.79 -16.42
CA SER A 126 2.29 -43.08 -15.72
C SER A 126 0.80 -43.42 -15.54
N GLY A 127 -0.11 -42.58 -16.02
CA GLY A 127 -1.55 -42.77 -15.87
C GLY A 127 -2.10 -42.27 -14.53
N TYR A 128 -3.43 -42.21 -14.47
CA TYR A 128 -4.19 -41.60 -13.37
C TYR A 128 -3.95 -42.25 -12.01
N VAL A 129 -3.84 -43.58 -11.96
CA VAL A 129 -3.68 -44.32 -10.69
C VAL A 129 -2.32 -44.01 -10.07
N ASP A 130 -1.23 -44.15 -10.82
CA ASP A 130 0.10 -43.91 -10.28
C ASP A 130 0.31 -42.44 -9.90
N ALA A 131 -0.28 -41.51 -10.65
CA ALA A 131 -0.20 -40.08 -10.36
C ALA A 131 -0.83 -39.71 -9.00
N ILE A 132 -1.96 -40.32 -8.62
CA ILE A 132 -2.64 -40.02 -7.34
C ILE A 132 -1.95 -40.68 -6.15
N TYR A 133 -1.37 -41.87 -6.31
CA TYR A 133 -0.66 -42.55 -5.23
C TYR A 133 0.67 -41.89 -4.88
N ASN A 134 1.30 -41.20 -5.85
CA ASN A 134 2.53 -40.44 -5.65
C ASN A 134 2.31 -39.00 -5.15
N LEU A 135 1.06 -38.52 -5.09
CA LEU A 135 0.74 -37.20 -4.58
C LEU A 135 0.78 -37.20 -3.04
N PRO A 136 1.47 -36.23 -2.39
CA PRO A 136 1.52 -36.20 -0.93
C PRO A 136 0.14 -35.99 -0.30
N GLU A 137 -0.09 -36.64 0.85
CA GLU A 137 -1.38 -36.63 1.55
C GLU A 137 -1.82 -35.22 1.99
N HIS A 138 -0.88 -34.35 2.32
CA HIS A 138 -1.17 -32.95 2.65
C HIS A 138 -1.61 -32.10 1.44
N ILE A 139 -1.42 -32.62 0.22
CA ILE A 139 -1.85 -31.98 -1.03
C ILE A 139 -3.21 -32.51 -1.48
N SER A 140 -3.44 -33.81 -1.35
CA SER A 140 -4.76 -34.43 -1.59
C SER A 140 -5.03 -35.55 -0.60
N GLN A 141 -6.20 -35.48 0.05
CA GLN A 141 -6.71 -36.52 0.94
C GLN A 141 -7.54 -37.57 0.20
N THR A 142 -8.00 -37.27 -1.02
CA THR A 142 -8.71 -38.24 -1.86
C THR A 142 -7.74 -39.13 -2.63
N LYS A 143 -8.16 -40.36 -2.88
CA LYS A 143 -7.49 -41.32 -3.77
C LYS A 143 -8.20 -41.47 -5.11
N ASP A 144 -9.24 -40.69 -5.37
CA ASP A 144 -9.87 -40.57 -6.68
C ASP A 144 -9.04 -39.59 -7.55
N PRO A 145 -8.51 -40.04 -8.71
CA PRO A 145 -7.70 -39.19 -9.56
C PRO A 145 -8.43 -38.00 -10.19
N ILE A 146 -9.72 -38.14 -10.46
CA ILE A 146 -10.54 -37.07 -11.06
C ILE A 146 -10.89 -36.04 -9.98
N GLU A 147 -11.25 -36.50 -8.80
CA GLU A 147 -11.52 -35.61 -7.67
C GLU A 147 -10.27 -34.81 -7.26
N ALA A 148 -9.10 -35.46 -7.24
CA ALA A 148 -7.83 -34.78 -6.97
C ALA A 148 -7.51 -33.70 -8.01
N TYR A 149 -7.77 -34.00 -9.29
CA TYR A 149 -7.61 -33.02 -10.39
C TYR A 149 -8.47 -31.78 -10.16
N GLU A 150 -9.77 -31.96 -9.94
CA GLU A 150 -10.71 -30.85 -9.77
C GLU A 150 -10.40 -30.04 -8.51
N ASN A 151 -10.01 -30.69 -7.41
CA ASN A 151 -9.63 -30.00 -6.17
C ASN A 151 -8.37 -29.12 -6.36
N LEU A 152 -7.34 -29.65 -7.02
CA LEU A 152 -6.11 -28.88 -7.31
C LEU A 152 -6.40 -27.69 -8.21
N LYS A 153 -7.22 -27.89 -9.25
CA LYS A 153 -7.65 -26.85 -10.18
C LYS A 153 -8.45 -25.76 -9.48
N ALA A 154 -9.47 -26.14 -8.70
CA ALA A 154 -10.32 -25.20 -7.97
C ALA A 154 -9.50 -24.33 -7.01
N LYS A 155 -8.61 -24.96 -6.23
CA LYS A 155 -7.70 -24.25 -5.32
C LYS A 155 -6.78 -23.28 -6.05
N LEU A 156 -6.22 -23.67 -7.19
CA LEU A 156 -5.38 -22.77 -7.99
C LEU A 156 -6.19 -21.56 -8.50
N LEU A 157 -7.41 -21.78 -9.01
CA LEU A 157 -8.25 -20.70 -9.52
C LEU A 157 -8.67 -19.72 -8.43
N GLU A 158 -9.03 -20.22 -7.25
CA GLU A 158 -9.33 -19.39 -6.07
C GLU A 158 -8.15 -18.47 -5.73
N LYS A 159 -6.94 -19.03 -5.65
CA LYS A 159 -5.73 -18.25 -5.33
C LYS A 159 -5.32 -17.26 -6.41
N LEU A 160 -5.56 -17.58 -7.68
CA LEU A 160 -5.35 -16.65 -8.78
C LEU A 160 -6.32 -15.47 -8.73
N ASP A 161 -7.59 -15.71 -8.36
CA ASP A 161 -8.57 -14.63 -8.20
C ASP A 161 -8.20 -13.71 -7.03
N GLU A 162 -7.85 -14.27 -5.87
CA GLU A 162 -7.39 -13.51 -4.71
C GLU A 162 -6.15 -12.65 -5.04
N LEU A 163 -5.18 -13.22 -5.77
CA LEU A 163 -3.98 -12.52 -6.19
C LEU A 163 -4.32 -11.40 -7.19
N SER A 164 -5.18 -11.67 -8.18
CA SER A 164 -5.61 -10.67 -9.17
C SER A 164 -6.26 -9.46 -8.51
N GLN A 165 -7.17 -9.70 -7.55
CA GLN A 165 -7.82 -8.64 -6.79
C GLN A 165 -6.79 -7.81 -5.99
N ALA A 166 -5.83 -8.46 -5.34
CA ALA A 166 -4.77 -7.76 -4.61
C ALA A 166 -3.88 -6.93 -5.55
N LEU A 167 -3.47 -7.48 -6.70
CA LEU A 167 -2.65 -6.77 -7.68
C LEU A 167 -3.35 -5.53 -8.27
N ASN A 168 -4.68 -5.54 -8.38
CA ASN A 168 -5.45 -4.40 -8.88
C ASN A 168 -5.46 -3.18 -7.94
N LEU A 169 -5.06 -3.35 -6.69
CA LEU A 169 -4.94 -2.27 -5.71
C LEU A 169 -3.53 -1.64 -5.68
N ILE A 170 -2.58 -2.20 -6.44
CA ILE A 170 -1.19 -1.75 -6.53
C ILE A 170 -1.06 -0.76 -7.69
N ASP A 171 -0.15 0.21 -7.54
CA ASP A 171 0.16 1.15 -8.62
C ASP A 171 0.50 0.40 -9.94
N PRO A 172 -0.03 0.83 -11.10
CA PRO A 172 0.18 0.12 -12.37
C PRO A 172 1.64 -0.16 -12.72
N SER A 173 2.55 0.77 -12.42
CA SER A 173 3.97 0.62 -12.76
C SER A 173 4.65 -0.47 -11.93
N ARG A 174 4.27 -0.61 -10.66
CA ARG A 174 4.79 -1.62 -9.73
C ARG A 174 4.12 -2.97 -9.94
N ARG A 175 2.83 -2.94 -10.29
CA ARG A 175 2.09 -4.14 -10.71
C ARG A 175 2.74 -4.79 -11.94
N GLU A 176 3.20 -4.01 -12.91
CA GLU A 176 3.90 -4.53 -14.09
C GLU A 176 5.18 -5.29 -13.72
N LYS A 177 5.98 -4.76 -12.77
CA LYS A 177 7.18 -5.45 -12.25
C LYS A 177 6.82 -6.80 -11.60
N LEU A 178 5.73 -6.85 -10.84
CA LEU A 178 5.23 -8.11 -10.25
C LEU A 178 4.77 -9.09 -11.32
N LEU A 179 4.04 -8.64 -12.34
CA LEU A 179 3.59 -9.48 -13.45
C LEU A 179 4.77 -10.05 -14.23
N HIS A 180 5.82 -9.27 -14.44
CA HIS A 180 7.04 -9.75 -15.09
C HIS A 180 7.72 -10.86 -14.27
N MET A 181 7.90 -10.65 -12.97
CA MET A 181 8.43 -11.69 -12.07
C MET A 181 7.56 -12.96 -12.08
N ILE A 182 6.23 -12.81 -12.10
CA ILE A 182 5.30 -13.96 -12.20
C ILE A 182 5.57 -14.74 -13.49
N GLN A 183 5.66 -14.05 -14.63
CA GLN A 183 5.92 -14.69 -15.92
C GLN A 183 7.26 -15.43 -15.94
N GLU A 184 8.34 -14.80 -15.45
CA GLU A 184 9.66 -15.44 -15.38
C GLU A 184 9.65 -16.66 -14.46
N THR A 185 8.98 -16.57 -13.31
CA THR A 185 8.90 -17.67 -12.35
C THR A 185 8.09 -18.83 -12.94
N VAL A 186 6.98 -18.53 -13.61
CA VAL A 186 6.19 -19.53 -14.34
C VAL A 186 7.02 -20.23 -15.42
N ALA A 187 7.78 -19.48 -16.21
CA ALA A 187 8.63 -20.06 -17.25
C ALA A 187 9.68 -21.01 -16.66
N LYS A 188 10.35 -20.61 -15.57
CA LYS A 188 11.31 -21.46 -14.84
C LYS A 188 10.63 -22.71 -14.29
N HIS A 189 9.45 -22.59 -13.69
CA HIS A 189 8.69 -23.76 -13.23
C HIS A 189 8.34 -24.71 -14.37
N ASP A 190 7.94 -24.19 -15.53
CA ASP A 190 7.58 -25.00 -16.69
C ASP A 190 8.77 -25.75 -17.29
N GLU A 191 9.96 -25.15 -17.28
CA GLU A 191 11.21 -25.86 -17.64
C GLU A 191 11.51 -26.97 -16.63
N LEU A 192 11.39 -26.67 -15.34
CA LEU A 192 11.75 -27.59 -14.26
C LEU A 192 10.79 -28.79 -14.14
N ILE A 193 9.50 -28.60 -14.43
CA ILE A 193 8.47 -29.66 -14.37
C ILE A 193 8.53 -30.59 -15.60
N LYS A 194 9.13 -30.19 -16.72
CA LYS A 194 9.38 -31.10 -17.86
C LYS A 194 10.28 -32.28 -17.44
N ASP A 195 11.29 -31.99 -16.65
CA ASP A 195 12.37 -32.90 -16.24
C ASP A 195 12.26 -33.38 -14.77
N GLY A 196 11.18 -33.02 -14.07
CA GLY A 196 10.99 -33.28 -12.64
C GLY A 196 9.68 -33.99 -12.33
N GLY A 197 9.73 -34.95 -11.39
CA GLY A 197 8.55 -35.46 -10.69
C GLY A 197 8.21 -34.62 -9.46
N TYR A 198 7.23 -35.05 -8.67
CA TYR A 198 6.79 -34.35 -7.44
C TYR A 198 7.92 -34.06 -6.45
N GLU A 199 8.95 -34.92 -6.43
CA GLU A 199 10.08 -34.86 -5.49
C GLU A 199 10.89 -33.57 -5.60
N LYS A 200 10.88 -32.90 -6.76
CA LYS A 200 11.62 -31.64 -6.97
C LYS A 200 10.81 -30.39 -6.61
N ILE A 201 9.51 -30.51 -6.34
CA ILE A 201 8.65 -29.36 -6.00
C ILE A 201 9.15 -28.60 -4.76
N PRO A 202 9.57 -29.25 -3.66
CA PRO A 202 10.11 -28.54 -2.49
C PRO A 202 11.36 -27.70 -2.84
N GLU A 203 12.24 -28.21 -3.70
CA GLU A 203 13.42 -27.48 -4.18
C GLU A 203 13.00 -26.25 -5.01
N PHE A 204 12.04 -26.42 -5.93
CA PHE A 204 11.54 -25.33 -6.76
C PHE A 204 10.90 -24.21 -5.92
N LEU A 205 10.15 -24.58 -4.89
CA LEU A 205 9.57 -23.64 -3.93
C LEU A 205 10.63 -22.91 -3.12
N ASN A 206 11.67 -23.62 -2.66
CA ASN A 206 12.79 -23.02 -1.94
C ASN A 206 13.56 -22.01 -2.81
N ASN A 207 13.64 -22.22 -4.12
CA ASN A 207 14.25 -21.28 -5.06
C ASN A 207 13.32 -20.10 -5.42
N THR A 208 12.01 -20.31 -5.37
CA THR A 208 10.98 -19.31 -5.70
C THR A 208 10.81 -18.27 -4.59
N LYS A 209 10.87 -18.70 -3.33
CA LYS A 209 10.65 -17.82 -2.17
C LYS A 209 11.63 -16.64 -2.10
N PRO A 210 12.96 -16.81 -2.24
CA PRO A 210 13.90 -15.69 -2.28
C PRO A 210 13.63 -14.72 -3.43
N SER A 211 13.21 -15.23 -4.59
CA SER A 211 12.88 -14.38 -5.75
C SER A 211 11.73 -13.43 -5.43
N ILE A 212 10.64 -13.95 -4.85
CA ILE A 212 9.49 -13.14 -4.41
C ILE A 212 9.93 -12.14 -3.33
N GLU A 213 10.68 -12.60 -2.33
CA GLU A 213 11.14 -11.77 -1.22
C GLU A 213 12.01 -10.60 -1.70
N ASN A 214 12.90 -10.85 -2.66
CA ASN A 214 13.75 -9.82 -3.25
C ASN A 214 12.93 -8.81 -4.04
N THR A 215 12.05 -9.25 -4.95
CA THR A 215 11.22 -8.33 -5.75
C THR A 215 10.30 -7.49 -4.87
N ILE A 216 9.61 -8.09 -3.90
CA ILE A 216 8.78 -7.35 -2.95
C ILE A 216 9.63 -6.39 -2.12
N GLY A 217 10.81 -6.82 -1.66
CA GLY A 217 11.74 -5.99 -0.90
C GLY A 217 12.24 -4.77 -1.69
N GLU A 218 12.50 -4.91 -2.99
CA GLU A 218 12.88 -3.82 -3.88
C GLU A 218 11.73 -2.83 -4.06
N LEU A 219 10.51 -3.30 -4.31
CA LEU A 219 9.33 -2.45 -4.42
C LEU A 219 9.06 -1.68 -3.12
N VAL A 220 9.18 -2.35 -1.96
CA VAL A 220 9.01 -1.70 -0.65
C VAL A 220 10.07 -0.63 -0.43
N LYS A 221 11.32 -0.88 -0.81
CA LYS A 221 12.41 0.12 -0.74
C LYS A 221 12.14 1.31 -1.65
N GLU A 222 11.70 1.05 -2.88
CA GLU A 222 11.31 2.09 -3.84
C GLU A 222 10.20 2.97 -3.27
N ILE A 223 9.10 2.38 -2.77
CA ILE A 223 8.00 3.12 -2.17
C ILE A 223 8.45 3.88 -0.91
N SER A 224 9.24 3.25 -0.04
CA SER A 224 9.75 3.89 1.18
C SER A 224 10.64 5.09 0.85
N SER A 225 11.40 5.04 -0.24
CA SER A 225 12.22 6.17 -0.69
C SER A 225 11.36 7.36 -1.15
N LEU A 226 10.20 7.10 -1.77
CA LEU A 226 9.25 8.15 -2.15
C LEU A 226 8.63 8.83 -0.93
N ILE A 227 8.43 8.08 0.16
CA ILE A 227 8.00 8.63 1.46
C ILE A 227 9.15 9.48 2.04
N GLY A 228 10.35 8.92 2.19
CA GLY A 228 11.48 9.62 2.82
C GLY A 228 11.99 10.86 2.07
N GLN A 229 11.94 10.88 0.73
CA GLN A 229 12.26 12.07 -0.07
C GLN A 229 11.26 13.22 0.13
N ARG A 230 10.04 12.92 0.59
CA ARG A 230 9.02 13.93 0.91
C ARG A 230 9.26 14.55 2.28
N ASP A 231 9.73 13.76 3.24
CA ASP A 231 10.10 14.25 4.58
C ASP A 231 11.33 15.17 4.52
N ALA A 232 12.30 14.90 3.64
CA ALA A 232 13.50 15.73 3.48
C ALA A 232 13.27 17.08 2.77
N LYS A 233 12.08 17.31 2.20
CA LYS A 233 11.70 18.56 1.50
C LYS A 233 10.78 19.48 2.33
N GLN A 234 10.51 19.14 3.59
CA GLN A 234 9.74 19.98 4.54
C GLN A 234 10.69 20.82 5.39
#